data_AF-A0ABD1EPH8-F1
#
_entry.id   AF-A0ABD1EPH8-F1
#
_cell.length_a   1.000
_cell.length_b   1.000
_cell.length_c   1.000
_cell.angle_alpha   90.00
_cell.angle_beta   90.00
_cell.angle_gamma   90.00
#
_symmetry.space_group_name_H-M   'P 1'
#
loop_
_entity.id
_entity.type
_entity.pdbx_description
1 polymer ?
#
loop_
_entity_poly.entity_id
_entity_poly.type
_entity_poly.pdbx_seq_one_letter_code
_entity_poly.pdbx_strand_id
1 'polypeptide(L)'
;MIVPKKRTALLVNRLMIALKEALEEEEERQRNEKNAKTPRVFGVGSLYSEDVRTGKKVSFSVSQYSESIFESCRLGIVSTRQYIDGFTAHDFNLKKAVAVITLPDNMVRAYDGKCPINMKKINNLRQLSRYIPEANLNFFNHIMEWPTTNEDSDD
;
A
#
# COMPACT_ATOMS: atom_id res chain seq x y z
N MET A 1 -46.67 41.91 -1.47
CA MET A 1 -45.19 41.98 -1.57
C MET A 1 -44.71 40.97 -2.60
N ILE A 2 -44.32 41.43 -3.80
CA ILE A 2 -43.84 40.55 -4.87
C ILE A 2 -42.33 40.40 -4.71
N VAL A 3 -41.87 39.24 -4.25
CA VAL A 3 -40.43 38.96 -4.14
C VAL A 3 -39.87 38.83 -5.56
N PRO A 4 -38.78 39.52 -5.92
CA PRO A 4 -38.21 39.44 -7.26
C PRO A 4 -37.78 38.01 -7.58
N LYS A 5 -38.31 37.43 -8.66
CA LYS A 5 -38.04 36.05 -9.12
C LYS A 5 -36.54 35.70 -9.24
N LYS A 6 -35.68 36.72 -9.41
CA LYS A 6 -34.22 36.57 -9.47
C LYS A 6 -33.58 36.34 -8.10
N ARG A 7 -34.13 36.93 -7.03
CA ARG A 7 -33.65 36.71 -5.65
C ARG A 7 -33.99 35.31 -5.15
N THR A 8 -35.17 34.80 -5.50
CA THR A 8 -35.58 33.43 -5.16
C THR A 8 -34.72 32.40 -5.88
N ALA A 9 -34.44 32.58 -7.17
CA ALA A 9 -33.55 31.70 -7.93
C ALA A 9 -32.12 31.64 -7.35
N LEU A 10 -31.57 32.78 -6.94
CA LEU A 10 -30.24 32.83 -6.31
C LEU A 10 -30.22 32.12 -4.95
N LEU A 11 -31.28 32.28 -4.16
CA LEU A 11 -31.44 31.59 -2.88
C LEU A 11 -31.55 30.08 -3.07
N VAL A 12 -32.34 29.63 -4.04
CA VAL A 12 -32.49 28.20 -4.37
C VAL A 12 -31.18 27.60 -4.85
N ASN A 13 -30.41 28.30 -5.68
CA ASN A 13 -29.10 27.82 -6.13
C ASN A 13 -28.10 27.69 -4.97
N ARG A 14 -28.06 28.68 -4.07
CA ARG A 14 -27.21 28.61 -2.87
C ARG A 14 -27.63 27.47 -1.93
N LEU A 15 -28.93 27.25 -1.79
CA LEU A 15 -29.47 26.15 -0.99
C LEU A 15 -29.12 24.78 -1.61
N MET A 16 -29.22 24.65 -2.94
CA MET A 16 -28.85 23.44 -3.66
C MET A 16 -27.35 23.13 -3.54
N ILE A 17 -26.48 24.14 -3.59
CA ILE A 17 -25.03 23.96 -3.41
C ILE A 17 -24.75 23.50 -1.97
N ALA A 18 -25.32 24.18 -0.97
CA ALA A 18 -25.14 23.80 0.43
C ALA A 18 -25.67 22.38 0.74
N LEU A 19 -26.78 21.97 0.11
CA LEU A 19 -27.31 20.62 0.26
C LEU A 19 -26.42 19.57 -0.41
N LYS A 20 -25.82 19.87 -1.57
CA LYS A 20 -24.87 18.96 -2.21
C LYS A 20 -23.60 18.78 -1.39
N GLU A 21 -23.04 19.89 -0.89
CA GLU A 21 -21.85 19.86 -0.03
C GLU A 21 -22.11 19.08 1.26
N ALA A 22 -23.28 19.29 1.90
CA ALA A 22 -23.66 18.54 3.10
C ALA A 22 -23.85 17.04 2.84
N LEU A 23 -24.43 16.66 1.69
CA LEU A 23 -24.59 15.26 1.31
C LEU A 23 -23.25 14.58 1.02
N GLU A 24 -22.36 15.27 0.31
CA GLU A 24 -21.02 14.77 -0.02
C GLU A 24 -20.16 14.63 1.25
N GLU A 25 -20.24 15.59 2.17
CA GLU A 25 -19.57 15.52 3.47
C GLU A 25 -20.11 14.37 4.33
N GLU A 26 -21.43 14.11 4.30
CA GLU A 26 -22.04 13.00 5.02
C GLU A 26 -21.71 11.64 4.40
N GLU A 27 -21.63 11.54 3.08
CA GLU A 27 -21.14 10.34 2.37
C GLU A 27 -19.66 10.07 2.68
N GLU A 28 -18.81 11.10 2.72
CA GLU A 28 -17.40 10.98 3.12
C GLU A 28 -17.26 10.55 4.57
N ARG A 29 -18.05 11.12 5.49
CA ARG A 29 -18.09 10.67 6.90
C ARG A 29 -18.51 9.22 7.01
N GLN A 30 -19.53 8.78 6.27
CA GLN A 30 -19.95 7.37 6.25
C GLN A 30 -18.88 6.45 5.65
N ARG A 31 -18.17 6.89 4.61
CA ARG A 31 -17.07 6.14 4.00
C ARG A 31 -15.87 6.01 4.95
N ASN A 32 -15.53 7.09 5.64
CA ASN A 32 -14.47 7.10 6.66
C ASN A 32 -14.87 6.27 7.88
N GLU A 33 -16.13 6.28 8.32
CA GLU A 33 -16.61 5.37 9.36
C GLU A 33 -16.56 3.90 8.94
N LYS A 34 -16.92 3.58 7.68
CA LYS A 34 -16.82 2.20 7.16
C LYS A 34 -15.36 1.74 7.08
N ASN A 35 -14.45 2.61 6.66
CA ASN A 35 -13.00 2.35 6.65
C ASN A 35 -12.40 2.26 8.07
N ALA A 36 -12.93 2.98 9.05
CA ALA A 36 -12.51 2.89 10.44
C ALA A 36 -13.07 1.64 11.15
N LYS A 37 -14.29 1.19 10.79
CA LYS A 37 -14.96 0.00 11.33
C LYS A 37 -14.53 -1.30 10.66
N THR A 38 -13.86 -1.25 9.51
CA THR A 38 -13.11 -2.38 8.98
C THR A 38 -11.64 -2.18 9.35
N PRO A 39 -11.17 -2.68 10.52
CA PRO A 39 -9.75 -2.97 10.61
C PRO A 39 -9.40 -3.81 9.38
N ARG A 40 -8.28 -3.51 8.72
CA ARG A 40 -7.68 -4.44 7.77
C ARG A 40 -7.41 -5.72 8.53
N VAL A 41 -8.39 -6.61 8.56
CA VAL A 41 -8.27 -7.89 9.23
C VAL A 41 -7.38 -8.74 8.34
N PHE A 42 -6.08 -8.64 8.57
CA PHE A 42 -5.16 -9.72 8.24
C PHE A 42 -5.57 -10.90 9.11
N GLY A 43 -6.49 -11.73 8.59
CA GLY A 43 -6.93 -12.98 9.18
C GLY A 43 -7.70 -12.82 10.49
N VAL A 44 -8.99 -13.17 10.49
CA VAL A 44 -9.72 -13.50 11.73
C VAL A 44 -9.21 -14.88 12.18
N GLY A 45 -7.94 -14.94 12.57
CA GLY A 45 -7.33 -16.08 13.22
C GLY A 45 -6.84 -15.59 14.56
N SER A 46 -7.20 -16.28 15.64
CA SER A 46 -6.54 -16.05 16.92
C SER A 46 -5.05 -16.37 16.72
N LEU A 47 -4.21 -15.33 16.70
CA LEU A 47 -2.77 -15.47 16.49
C LEU A 47 -2.18 -16.03 17.79
N TYR A 48 -1.85 -17.32 17.75
CA TYR A 48 -1.14 -17.99 18.82
C TYR A 48 0.32 -18.16 18.43
N SER A 49 1.21 -17.56 19.21
CA SER A 49 2.64 -17.84 19.19
C SER A 49 3.06 -18.50 20.50
N GLU A 50 4.19 -19.20 20.46
CA GLU A 50 4.77 -19.86 21.62
C GLU A 50 5.84 -18.92 22.20
N ASP A 51 5.67 -18.54 23.47
CA ASP A 51 6.66 -17.72 24.18
C ASP A 51 7.95 -18.53 24.37
N VAL A 52 9.07 -17.97 23.93
CA VAL A 52 10.38 -18.64 23.98
C VAL A 52 10.83 -18.94 25.40
N ARG A 53 10.45 -18.13 26.39
CA ARG A 53 10.87 -18.30 27.79
C ARG A 53 10.06 -19.36 28.51
N THR A 54 8.77 -19.46 28.19
CA THR A 54 7.81 -20.26 28.96
C THR A 54 7.27 -21.46 28.20
N GLY A 55 7.45 -21.54 26.88
CA GLY A 55 6.92 -22.61 26.02
C GLY A 55 5.39 -22.66 25.96
N LYS A 56 4.70 -21.63 26.47
CA LYS A 56 3.24 -21.59 26.53
C LYS A 56 2.69 -20.84 25.34
N LYS A 57 1.50 -21.27 24.88
CA LYS A 57 0.73 -20.52 23.87
C LYS A 57 0.21 -19.24 24.51
N VAL A 58 0.60 -18.10 23.94
CA VAL A 58 0.14 -16.79 24.38
C VAL A 58 -0.68 -16.17 23.25
N SER A 59 -1.85 -15.63 23.58
CA SER A 59 -2.65 -14.82 22.67
C SER A 59 -2.23 -13.35 22.79
N PHE A 60 -2.08 -12.66 21.68
CA PHE A 60 -1.79 -11.22 21.67
C PHE A 60 -2.61 -10.50 20.59
N SER A 61 -2.93 -9.23 20.84
CA SER A 61 -3.49 -8.33 19.84
C SER A 61 -2.36 -7.61 19.11
N VAL A 62 -2.47 -7.49 17.79
CA VAL A 62 -1.48 -6.78 16.98
C VAL A 62 -1.65 -5.27 17.19
N SER A 63 -0.57 -4.60 17.61
CA SER A 63 -0.54 -3.13 17.76
C SER A 63 -0.72 -2.45 16.39
N GLN A 64 -1.35 -1.28 16.38
CA GLN A 64 -1.42 -0.41 15.19
C GLN A 64 -0.07 0.22 14.83
N TYR A 65 0.82 0.31 15.80
CA TYR A 65 2.17 0.85 15.65
C TYR A 65 3.18 -0.28 15.74
N SER A 66 4.09 -0.35 14.77
CA SER A 66 5.14 -1.36 14.68
C SER A 66 6.45 -0.72 14.26
N GLU A 67 7.54 -1.13 14.88
CA GLU A 67 8.90 -0.79 14.49
C GLU A 67 9.62 -2.10 14.13
N SER A 68 10.37 -2.10 13.03
CA SER A 68 11.13 -3.26 12.57
C SER A 68 12.62 -2.93 12.63
N ILE A 69 13.33 -3.55 13.56
CA ILE A 69 14.78 -3.41 13.71
C ILE A 69 15.41 -4.72 13.28
N PHE A 70 16.32 -4.65 12.32
CA PHE A 70 17.07 -5.81 11.88
C PHE A 70 18.26 -6.07 12.81
N GLU A 71 18.26 -7.22 13.48
CA GLU A 71 19.40 -7.70 14.27
C GLU A 71 19.94 -9.01 13.68
N SER A 72 21.19 -8.99 13.23
CA SER A 72 21.86 -10.16 12.64
C SER A 72 22.03 -11.33 13.61
N CYS A 73 22.05 -11.06 14.92
CA CYS A 73 22.25 -12.07 15.97
C CYS A 73 20.95 -12.81 16.37
N ARG A 74 19.77 -12.36 15.92
CA ARG A 74 18.45 -12.89 16.35
C ARG A 74 17.56 -13.25 15.17
N LEU A 75 18.07 -14.07 14.27
CA LEU A 75 17.33 -14.54 13.10
C LEU A 75 16.08 -15.33 13.50
N GLY A 76 14.92 -14.93 12.98
CA GLY A 76 13.66 -15.65 13.17
C GLY A 76 12.96 -15.40 14.51
N ILE A 77 13.46 -14.46 15.33
CA ILE A 77 12.85 -14.06 16.60
C ILE A 77 12.13 -12.73 16.39
N VAL A 78 10.86 -12.65 16.78
CA VAL A 78 10.11 -11.40 16.87
C VAL A 78 9.95 -11.04 18.33
N SER A 79 10.56 -9.93 18.73
CA SER A 79 10.38 -9.36 20.07
C SER A 79 9.24 -8.33 20.02
N THR A 80 8.23 -8.49 20.87
CA THR A 80 7.19 -7.48 21.08
C THR A 80 7.40 -6.80 22.42
N ARG A 81 7.07 -5.51 22.47
CA ARG A 81 7.08 -4.72 23.70
C ARG A 81 5.71 -4.10 23.92
N GLN A 82 5.36 -3.85 25.18
CA GLN A 82 4.11 -3.17 25.53
C GLN A 82 4.07 -1.71 25.02
N TYR A 83 5.24 -1.07 24.95
CA TYR A 83 5.48 0.28 24.42
C TYR A 83 6.84 0.30 23.70
N ILE A 84 7.11 1.30 22.85
CA ILE A 84 8.39 1.45 22.14
C ILE A 84 9.59 1.37 23.12
N ASP A 85 9.46 2.03 24.28
CA ASP A 85 10.46 2.04 25.37
C ASP A 85 10.12 1.10 26.55
N GLY A 86 9.18 0.18 26.38
CA GLY A 86 8.70 -0.67 27.48
C GLY A 86 9.73 -1.69 27.98
N PHE A 87 9.82 -1.86 29.30
CA PHE A 87 10.66 -2.88 29.95
C PHE A 87 10.12 -4.31 29.75
N THR A 88 8.81 -4.46 29.63
CA THR A 88 8.15 -5.76 29.40
C THR A 88 8.23 -6.11 27.93
N ALA A 89 9.00 -7.16 27.62
CA ALA A 89 9.18 -7.69 26.28
C ALA A 89 8.87 -9.20 26.22
N HIS A 90 8.19 -9.62 25.16
CA HIS A 90 7.96 -11.03 24.85
C HIS A 90 8.68 -11.39 23.56
N ASP A 91 9.40 -12.50 23.58
CA ASP A 91 10.11 -13.01 22.42
C ASP A 91 9.33 -14.19 21.86
N PHE A 92 9.05 -14.15 20.56
CA PHE A 92 8.35 -15.20 19.84
C PHE A 92 9.25 -15.77 18.75
N ASN A 93 9.33 -17.09 18.71
CA ASN A 93 9.93 -17.76 17.55
C ASN A 93 8.91 -17.76 16.42
N LEU A 94 9.30 -17.20 15.27
CA LEU A 94 8.60 -17.50 14.03
C LEU A 94 8.82 -18.99 13.78
N LYS A 95 7.74 -19.80 13.85
CA LYS A 95 7.81 -21.22 13.53
C LYS A 95 8.53 -21.36 12.20
N LYS A 96 9.58 -22.18 12.20
CA LYS A 96 10.54 -22.42 11.10
C LYS A 96 9.91 -22.05 9.76
N ALA A 97 10.50 -21.07 9.07
CA ALA A 97 10.29 -20.93 7.66
C ALA A 97 10.48 -22.33 7.05
N VAL A 98 9.41 -22.88 6.47
CA VAL A 98 9.38 -24.26 5.96
C VAL A 98 10.43 -24.46 4.85
N ALA A 99 10.93 -23.36 4.30
CA ALA A 99 12.12 -23.33 3.47
C ALA A 99 13.04 -22.18 3.93
N VAL A 100 14.35 -22.40 3.85
CA VAL A 100 15.28 -21.28 3.73
C VAL A 100 14.82 -20.49 2.50
N ILE A 101 14.34 -19.25 2.69
CA ILE A 101 14.06 -18.37 1.57
C ILE A 101 15.43 -18.00 0.99
N THR A 102 15.90 -18.83 0.08
CA THR A 102 17.03 -18.49 -0.76
C THR A 102 16.53 -17.43 -1.73
N LEU A 103 17.22 -16.30 -1.79
CA LEU A 103 17.05 -15.38 -2.91
C LEU A 103 17.17 -16.22 -4.19
N PRO A 104 16.25 -16.06 -5.16
CA PRO A 104 16.33 -16.81 -6.41
C PRO A 104 17.73 -16.58 -6.98
N ASP A 105 18.45 -17.69 -7.17
CA ASP A 105 19.81 -17.66 -7.66
C ASP A 105 19.81 -16.92 -9.00
N ASN A 106 20.81 -16.08 -9.26
CA ASN A 106 20.85 -15.17 -10.43
C ASN A 106 20.79 -15.92 -11.78
N MET A 107 20.82 -17.25 -11.76
CA MET A 107 20.72 -18.13 -12.91
C MET A 107 19.28 -18.45 -13.33
N VAL A 108 18.29 -18.34 -12.43
CA VAL A 108 16.88 -18.58 -12.78
C VAL A 108 16.24 -17.25 -13.17
N ARG A 109 16.10 -17.02 -14.48
CA ARG A 109 15.39 -15.84 -14.98
C ARG A 109 13.91 -15.98 -14.62
N ALA A 110 13.34 -14.94 -14.00
CA ALA A 110 11.90 -14.91 -13.69
C ALA A 110 11.02 -14.90 -14.96
N TYR A 111 11.59 -14.49 -16.09
CA TYR A 111 10.92 -14.42 -17.38
C TYR A 111 11.83 -14.97 -18.48
N ASP A 112 11.25 -15.64 -19.47
CA ASP A 112 11.97 -16.19 -20.63
C ASP A 112 12.54 -15.11 -21.57
N GLY A 113 12.09 -13.86 -21.43
CA GLY A 113 12.52 -12.73 -22.24
C GLY A 113 12.15 -11.38 -21.64
N LYS A 114 12.37 -10.31 -22.40
CA LYS A 114 11.94 -8.96 -22.02
C LYS A 114 10.42 -8.90 -22.02
N CYS A 115 9.82 -8.44 -20.92
CA CYS A 115 8.38 -8.21 -20.85
C CYS A 115 7.96 -7.09 -21.83
N PRO A 116 6.93 -7.30 -22.68
CA PRO A 116 6.43 -6.27 -23.55
C PRO A 116 5.94 -5.04 -22.78
N ILE A 117 6.33 -3.84 -23.21
CA ILE A 117 5.90 -2.57 -22.63
C ILE A 117 4.70 -2.05 -23.43
N ASN A 118 3.70 -1.49 -22.76
CA ASN A 118 2.56 -0.88 -23.44
C ASN A 118 3.03 0.26 -24.37
N MET A 119 2.54 0.25 -25.62
CA MET A 119 2.89 1.22 -26.66
C MET A 119 2.63 2.68 -26.24
N LYS A 120 1.58 2.95 -25.45
CA LYS A 120 1.29 4.29 -24.90
C LYS A 120 2.41 4.78 -23.99
N LYS A 121 2.96 3.90 -23.16
CA LYS A 121 4.06 4.22 -22.23
C LYS A 121 5.36 4.51 -23.00
N ILE A 122 5.67 3.74 -24.04
CA ILE A 122 6.83 4.00 -24.93
C ILE A 122 6.67 5.34 -25.67
N ASN A 123 5.47 5.65 -26.17
CA ASN A 123 5.22 6.92 -26.84
C ASN A 123 5.36 8.12 -25.90
N ASN A 124 4.90 8.00 -24.66
CA ASN A 124 5.11 9.03 -23.64
C ASN A 124 6.60 9.22 -23.32
N LEU A 125 7.37 8.13 -23.20
CA LEU A 125 8.83 8.21 -23.02
C LEU A 125 9.53 8.90 -24.19
N ARG A 126 9.08 8.68 -25.43
CA ARG A 126 9.60 9.42 -26.60
C ARG A 126 9.31 10.90 -26.52
N GLN A 127 8.13 11.31 -26.04
CA GLN A 127 7.81 12.72 -25.84
C GLN A 127 8.69 13.35 -24.74
N LEU A 128 8.95 12.60 -23.66
CA LEU A 128 9.77 13.03 -22.54
C LEU A 128 11.27 13.02 -22.83
N SER A 129 11.72 12.39 -23.91
CA SER A 129 13.14 12.31 -24.30
C SER A 129 13.86 13.66 -24.34
N ARG A 130 13.13 14.73 -24.66
CA ARG A 130 13.64 16.11 -24.69
C ARG A 130 14.06 16.66 -23.32
N TYR A 131 13.55 16.07 -22.24
CA TYR A 131 13.80 16.50 -20.86
C TYR A 131 14.76 15.55 -20.13
N ILE A 132 15.27 14.53 -20.80
CA ILE A 132 16.16 13.52 -20.20
C ILE A 132 17.60 14.04 -20.22
N PRO A 133 18.29 14.09 -19.06
CA PRO A 133 19.71 14.43 -19.01
C PRO A 133 20.57 13.45 -19.82
N GLU A 134 21.62 13.95 -20.50
CA GLU A 134 22.50 13.16 -21.36
C GLU A 134 23.14 11.95 -20.65
N ALA A 135 23.41 12.07 -19.35
CA ALA A 135 23.95 10.97 -18.54
C ALA A 135 23.06 9.71 -18.54
N ASN A 136 21.74 9.87 -18.71
CA ASN A 136 20.78 8.78 -18.62
C ASN A 136 20.25 8.32 -20.00
N LEU A 137 20.66 8.98 -21.07
CA LEU A 137 20.14 8.76 -22.42
C LEU A 137 20.35 7.30 -22.89
N ASN A 138 21.49 6.70 -22.53
CA ASN A 138 21.80 5.29 -22.82
C ASN A 138 20.79 4.32 -22.22
N PHE A 139 20.34 4.57 -20.99
CA PHE A 139 19.36 3.73 -20.31
C PHE A 139 17.98 3.81 -20.98
N PHE A 140 17.54 5.02 -21.31
CA PHE A 140 16.24 5.21 -21.94
C PHE A 140 16.21 4.72 -23.39
N ASN A 141 17.31 4.88 -24.15
CA ASN A 141 17.45 4.29 -25.47
C ASN A 141 17.30 2.77 -25.41
N HIS A 142 17.92 2.13 -24.41
CA HIS A 142 17.75 0.70 -24.19
C HIS A 142 16.31 0.29 -23.91
N ILE A 143 15.54 1.09 -23.16
CA ILE A 143 14.11 0.85 -22.90
C ILE A 143 13.27 1.01 -24.16
N MET A 144 13.58 2.00 -25.01
CA MET A 144 12.84 2.23 -26.26
C MET A 144 12.95 1.08 -27.26
N GLU A 145 13.96 0.21 -27.11
CA GLU A 145 14.17 -1.00 -27.91
C GLU A 145 13.43 -2.24 -27.38
N TRP A 146 12.69 -2.12 -26.27
CA TRP A 146 11.95 -3.26 -25.71
C TRP A 146 10.73 -3.61 -26.57
N PRO A 147 10.31 -4.89 -26.59
CA PRO A 147 9.11 -5.30 -27.31
C PRO A 147 7.90 -4.51 -26.80
N THR A 148 6.98 -4.15 -27.70
CA THR A 148 5.77 -3.40 -27.34
C THR A 148 4.51 -4.23 -27.53
N THR A 149 3.52 -3.97 -26.68
CA THR A 149 2.19 -4.58 -26.74
C THR A 149 1.12 -3.50 -26.78
N ASN A 150 0.02 -3.75 -27.51
CA ASN A 150 -1.13 -2.86 -27.60
C ASN A 150 -2.23 -3.18 -26.57
N GLU A 151 -2.04 -4.22 -25.77
CA GLU A 151 -2.97 -4.60 -24.71
C GLU A 151 -2.84 -3.61 -23.55
N ASP A 152 -3.95 -2.93 -23.26
CA ASP A 152 -4.12 -2.12 -22.07
C ASP A 152 -4.44 -3.05 -20.90
N SER A 153 -3.42 -3.69 -20.33
CA SER A 153 -3.54 -4.33 -19.01
C SER A 153 -3.36 -3.25 -17.94
N ASP A 154 -4.49 -2.69 -17.49
CA ASP A 154 -4.59 -1.86 -16.28
C ASP A 154 -4.62 -2.76 -15.02
N ASP A 155 -3.56 -3.56 -14.82
CA ASP A 155 -3.32 -4.30 -13.58
C ASP A 155 -2.41 -3.49 -12.62
#